data_AF-A0A1D6P346-F1
#
_entry.id   AF-A0A1D6P346-F1
#
_cell.length_a   1.000
_cell.length_b   1.000
_cell.length_c   1.000
_cell.angle_alpha   90.00
_cell.angle_beta   90.00
_cell.angle_gamma   90.00
#
_symmetry.space_group_name_H-M   'P 1'
#
loop_
_entity.id
_entity.type
_entity.pdbx_description
1 polymer ?
#
loop_
_entity_poly.entity_id
_entity_poly.type
_entity_poly.pdbx_seq_one_letter_code
_entity_poly.pdbx_strand_id
1 'polypeptide(L)'
;MTKLFDRTFGTSTEDAVSDMDILEKIGLLQQFVKPHHLDIPKVLHNEASWLDPCPEVSSEVASEEVAVHLRARAQRHNTAEMV
;
A
#
# COMPACT_ATOMS: atom_id res chain seq x y z
N MET A 1 10.02 -13.99 10.58
CA MET A 1 10.26 -13.00 9.49
C MET A 1 10.77 -11.65 10.00
N THR A 2 10.48 -11.26 11.25
CA THR A 2 10.91 -9.98 11.85
C THR A 2 12.42 -9.71 11.83
N LYS A 3 13.28 -10.72 12.00
CA LYS A 3 14.74 -10.55 12.01
C LYS A 3 15.34 -10.12 10.66
N LEU A 4 14.59 -10.27 9.57
CA LEU A 4 15.04 -9.98 8.20
C LEU A 4 14.24 -8.86 7.54
N PHE A 5 13.28 -8.24 8.25
CA PHE A 5 12.33 -7.29 7.69
C PHE A 5 13.02 -6.19 6.86
N ASP A 6 14.00 -5.50 7.44
CA ASP A 6 14.73 -4.41 6.76
C ASP A 6 15.53 -4.86 5.54
N ARG A 7 15.88 -6.16 5.49
CA ARG A 7 16.72 -6.78 4.46
C ARG A 7 15.92 -7.46 3.35
N THR A 8 14.66 -7.80 3.57
CA THR A 8 13.86 -8.54 2.60
C THR A 8 12.57 -7.84 2.19
N PHE A 9 12.13 -6.80 2.91
CA PHE A 9 10.90 -6.08 2.60
C PHE A 9 11.20 -4.77 1.88
N GLY A 10 10.61 -4.57 0.69
CA GLY A 10 10.71 -3.33 -0.10
C GLY A 10 12.15 -2.89 -0.36
N THR A 11 13.08 -3.84 -0.56
CA THR A 11 14.51 -3.52 -0.47
C THR A 11 15.08 -2.79 -1.66
N SER A 12 14.46 -2.95 -2.83
CA SER A 12 14.88 -2.23 -4.03
C SER A 12 14.19 -0.87 -4.13
N THR A 13 14.84 0.07 -4.82
CA THR A 13 14.22 1.35 -5.18
C THR A 13 13.04 1.18 -6.10
N GLU A 14 13.08 0.17 -6.97
CA GLU A 14 11.99 -0.19 -7.87
C GLU A 14 10.73 -0.58 -7.09
N ASP A 15 10.87 -1.42 -6.05
CA ASP A 15 9.76 -1.79 -5.16
C ASP A 15 9.15 -0.54 -4.50
N ALA A 16 9.99 0.35 -3.95
CA ALA A 16 9.51 1.55 -3.27
C ALA A 16 8.77 2.53 -4.20
N VAL A 17 9.20 2.63 -5.46
CA VAL A 17 8.52 3.44 -6.49
C VAL A 17 7.21 2.79 -6.91
N SER A 18 7.20 1.47 -7.09
CA SER A 18 5.99 0.71 -7.44
C SER A 18 4.94 0.81 -6.34
N ASP A 19 5.34 0.67 -5.07
CA ASP A 19 4.46 0.81 -3.91
C ASP A 19 3.81 2.20 -3.84
N MET A 20 4.55 3.26 -4.19
CA MET A 20 4.02 4.62 -4.22
C MET A 20 3.03 4.84 -5.37
N ASP A 21 3.32 4.34 -6.57
CA ASP A 21 2.42 4.41 -7.73
C ASP A 21 1.12 3.62 -7.46
N ILE A 22 1.23 2.44 -6.85
CA ILE A 22 0.09 1.63 -6.45
C ILE A 22 -0.74 2.36 -5.38
N LEU A 23 -0.11 2.95 -4.37
CA LEU A 23 -0.81 3.71 -3.33
C LEU A 23 -1.60 4.88 -3.91
N GLU A 24 -1.00 5.65 -4.82
CA GLU A 24 -1.67 6.77 -5.48
C GLU A 24 -2.87 6.28 -6.29
N LYS A 25 -2.68 5.24 -7.11
CA LYS A 25 -3.75 4.64 -7.92
C LYS A 25 -4.90 4.13 -7.05
N ILE A 26 -4.61 3.39 -5.98
CA ILE A 26 -5.64 2.91 -5.04
C ILE A 26 -6.37 4.11 -4.42
N GLY A 27 -5.63 5.13 -3.99
CA GLY A 27 -6.18 6.35 -3.40
C GLY A 27 -7.20 7.07 -4.29
N LEU A 28 -6.97 7.07 -5.60
CA LEU A 28 -7.89 7.62 -6.60
C LEU A 28 -9.06 6.67 -6.88
N LEU A 29 -8.79 5.40 -7.16
CA LEU A 29 -9.79 4.41 -7.56
C LEU A 29 -10.82 4.11 -6.46
N GLN A 30 -10.38 4.04 -5.20
CA GLN A 30 -11.23 3.67 -4.07
C GLN A 30 -12.42 4.62 -3.85
N GLN A 31 -12.33 5.87 -4.34
CA GLN A 31 -13.40 6.86 -4.18
C GLN A 31 -14.63 6.56 -5.05
N PHE A 32 -14.46 5.77 -6.10
CA PHE A 32 -15.53 5.54 -7.09
C PHE A 32 -15.72 4.07 -7.49
N VAL A 33 -14.81 3.17 -7.10
CA VAL A 33 -14.98 1.74 -7.38
C VAL A 33 -16.22 1.21 -6.65
N LYS A 34 -17.03 0.41 -7.35
CA LYS A 34 -18.23 -0.24 -6.83
C LYS A 34 -18.11 -1.75 -7.06
N PRO A 35 -18.78 -2.60 -6.27
CA PRO A 35 -18.64 -4.05 -6.41
C PRO A 35 -18.93 -4.59 -7.82
N HIS A 36 -19.85 -3.96 -8.57
CA HIS A 36 -20.16 -4.36 -9.95
C HIS A 36 -19.08 -4.00 -10.97
N HIS A 37 -18.15 -3.08 -10.67
CA HIS A 37 -16.98 -2.83 -11.52
C HIS A 37 -15.95 -3.99 -11.44
N LEU A 38 -16.09 -4.88 -10.45
CA LEU A 38 -15.19 -6.01 -10.19
C LEU A 38 -15.90 -7.37 -10.38
N ASP A 39 -17.03 -7.38 -11.10
CA ASP A 39 -17.86 -8.57 -11.32
C ASP A 39 -18.33 -9.28 -10.03
N ILE A 40 -18.41 -8.56 -8.91
CA ILE A 40 -18.85 -9.13 -7.62
C ILE A 40 -20.36 -9.33 -7.65
N PRO A 41 -20.86 -10.58 -7.55
CA PRO A 41 -22.29 -10.88 -7.54
C PRO A 41 -23.00 -10.24 -6.35
N LYS A 42 -24.25 -9.79 -6.55
CA LYS A 42 -25.06 -9.14 -5.49
C LYS A 42 -25.25 -10.00 -4.24
N VAL A 43 -25.27 -11.33 -4.39
CA VAL A 43 -25.37 -12.27 -3.25
C VAL A 43 -24.15 -12.21 -2.31
N LEU A 44 -23.02 -11.68 -2.80
CA LEU A 44 -21.80 -11.44 -2.03
C LEU A 44 -21.61 -9.97 -1.63
N HIS A 45 -22.60 -9.10 -1.88
CA HIS A 45 -22.49 -7.70 -1.46
C HIS A 45 -22.62 -7.66 0.06
N ASN A 46 -21.62 -7.06 0.70
CA ASN A 46 -21.64 -6.76 2.12
C ASN A 46 -22.00 -5.28 2.28
N GLU A 47 -23.07 -5.01 3.04
CA GLU A 47 -23.52 -3.64 3.36
C GLU A 47 -22.43 -2.83 4.08
N ALA A 48 -21.55 -3.50 4.84
CA ALA A 48 -20.41 -2.86 5.50
C ALA A 48 -19.16 -2.73 4.61
N SER A 49 -19.23 -3.02 3.30
CA SER A 49 -18.06 -3.05 2.41
C SER A 49 -16.89 -3.89 2.95
N TRP A 50 -17.17 -4.98 3.67
CA TRP A 50 -16.14 -5.84 4.30
C TRP A 50 -15.29 -5.12 5.35
N LEU A 51 -15.80 -4.01 5.90
CA LEU A 51 -15.26 -3.40 7.11
C LEU A 51 -15.64 -4.28 8.30
N ASP A 52 -14.75 -5.20 8.66
CA ASP A 52 -14.86 -5.90 9.93
C ASP A 52 -14.53 -4.93 11.08
N PRO A 53 -15.30 -4.92 12.19
CA PRO A 53 -14.97 -4.15 13.39
C PRO A 53 -13.71 -4.66 14.10
N CYS A 54 -13.19 -5.81 13.67
CA CYS A 54 -11.85 -6.27 14.00
C CYS A 54 -10.86 -5.54 13.08
N PRO A 55 -9.83 -4.85 13.62
CA PRO A 55 -8.85 -4.12 12.83
C PRO A 55 -7.85 -5.07 12.13
N GLU A 56 -8.34 -6.10 11.44
CA GLU A 56 -7.50 -6.93 10.56
C GLU A 56 -7.13 -6.17 9.27
N VAL A 57 -7.98 -5.22 8.86
CA VAL A 57 -7.72 -4.32 7.72
C VAL A 57 -7.76 -2.83 8.09
N SER A 58 -8.11 -2.51 9.34
CA SER A 58 -8.18 -1.12 9.77
C SER A 58 -6.78 -0.60 10.07
N SER A 59 -6.30 0.25 9.17
CA SER A 59 -5.34 1.32 9.47
C SER A 59 -4.09 0.87 10.21
N GLU A 60 -3.12 0.27 9.50
CA GLU A 60 -1.74 0.47 9.94
C GLU A 60 -1.49 1.98 9.89
N VAL A 61 -1.14 2.52 11.04
CA VAL A 61 -1.22 3.91 11.47
C VAL A 61 -0.16 4.79 10.78
N ALA A 62 0.05 4.61 9.49
CA ALA A 62 1.26 5.09 8.85
C ALA A 62 1.11 5.40 7.36
N SER A 63 -0.06 5.71 6.80
CA SER A 63 -0.09 6.16 5.38
C SER A 63 0.81 7.37 5.13
N GLU A 64 1.06 8.21 6.15
CA GLU A 64 2.03 9.30 6.06
C GLU A 64 3.44 8.87 6.50
N GLU A 65 3.62 8.12 7.59
CA GLU A 65 4.94 7.64 8.01
C GLU A 65 5.56 6.60 7.05
N VAL A 66 4.79 5.64 6.54
CA VAL A 66 5.20 4.68 5.51
C VAL A 66 5.47 5.40 4.20
N ALA A 67 4.66 6.38 3.80
CA ALA A 67 4.97 7.19 2.61
C ALA A 67 6.24 8.03 2.81
N VAL A 68 6.46 8.62 3.99
CA VAL A 68 7.69 9.34 4.33
C VAL A 68 8.89 8.38 4.35
N HIS A 69 8.72 7.17 4.88
CA HIS A 69 9.78 6.15 4.92
C HIS A 69 10.11 5.63 3.51
N LEU A 70 9.11 5.37 2.67
CA LEU A 70 9.28 5.00 1.26
C LEU A 70 9.98 6.10 0.47
N ARG A 71 9.57 7.37 0.65
CA ARG A 71 10.24 8.54 0.03
C ARG A 71 11.69 8.68 0.49
N ALA A 72 11.94 8.56 1.79
CA ALA A 72 13.29 8.61 2.35
C ALA A 72 14.16 7.46 1.83
N ARG A 73 13.57 6.26 1.63
CA ARG A 73 14.26 5.09 1.07
C ARG A 73 14.60 5.26 -0.41
N ALA A 74 13.66 5.76 -1.22
CA ALA A 74 13.89 6.07 -2.62
C ALA A 74 15.01 7.09 -2.82
N GLN A 75 15.12 8.08 -1.93
CA GLN A 75 16.19 9.10 -1.97
C GLN A 75 17.57 8.59 -1.52
N ARG A 76 17.64 7.67 -0.55
CA ARG A 76 18.92 7.13 -0.03
C ARG A 76 19.68 6.28 -1.04
N HIS A 77 18.99 5.56 -1.91
CA HIS A 77 19.66 4.71 -2.91
C HIS A 77 20.08 5.46 -4.17
N ASN A 78 19.40 6.56 -4.51
CA ASN A 78 19.79 7.42 -5.64
C ASN A 78 21.12 8.17 -5.38
N THR A 79 21.52 8.34 -4.11
CA THR A 79 22.80 8.95 -3.74
C THR A 79 23.96 7.95 -3.64
N ALA A 80 23.69 6.65 -3.68
CA ALA A 80 24.72 5.59 -3.67
C ALA A 80 25.23 5.22 -5.08
N GLU A 81 24.53 5.63 -6.14
CA GLU A 81 24.93 5.44 -7.55
C GLU A 81 25.71 6.65 -8.11
N MET A 82 25.94 7.70 -7.30
CA MET A 82 26.63 8.94 -7.69
C MET A 82 27.95 9.16 -6.92
N VAL A 83 28.69 8.08 -6.62
CA VAL A 83 30.10 8.10 -6.17
C VAL A 83 30.88 7.04 -6.93
#